data_AF-A0A7J7JQ19-F1
#
_entry.id   AF-A0A7J7JQ19-F1
#
_cell.length_a   1.000
_cell.length_b   1.000
_cell.length_c   1.000
_cell.angle_alpha   90.00
_cell.angle_beta   90.00
_cell.angle_gamma   90.00
#
_symmetry.space_group_name_H-M   'P 1'
#
loop_
_entity.id
_entity.type
_entity.pdbx_description
1 polymer ?
#
loop_
_entity_poly.entity_id
_entity_poly.type
_entity_poly.pdbx_seq_one_letter_code
_entity_poly.pdbx_strand_id
1 'polypeptide(L)'
;MSRYTEGYEPDGEDKSYQGWKHLIPFRSDSKNPKTLPLITAGPLSYATGVWLNKLIFQSNKNELTQDDLYDTPWRDSASCNMNMFERIWDDEVSRYGKEKSSVVRAVYKLIRPRFFVAAFLIIFLSLYAVIGPAYFLQTLLKLNEDPETGVGIKILYIICLAVWTNGATQLQNVIFSVGNLAGTRVRGGVFSAVFKKILSQRIQSKSAGELINLCAVDGQRLYLAILYGIFGLGCVGAVFGGLYSVYLLGPWVPVALSSF
;
A
#
# COMPACT_ATOMS: atom_id res chain seq x y z
N MET A 1 -0.85 15.83 -7.98
CA MET A 1 0.34 14.98 -8.22
C MET A 1 1.05 15.41 -9.50
N SER A 2 0.36 15.53 -10.65
CA SER A 2 0.96 15.90 -11.93
C SER A 2 1.73 17.24 -11.92
N ARG A 3 1.23 18.25 -11.19
CA ARG A 3 1.91 19.56 -11.04
C ARG A 3 3.32 19.50 -10.44
N TYR A 4 3.66 18.41 -9.74
CA TYR A 4 4.96 18.27 -9.07
C TYR A 4 5.93 17.36 -9.83
N THR A 5 5.51 16.70 -10.92
CA THR A 5 6.34 15.76 -11.71
C THR A 5 6.86 16.36 -13.02
N GLU A 6 6.37 17.53 -13.44
CA GLU A 6 6.81 18.21 -14.67
C GLU A 6 8.31 18.55 -14.64
N GLY A 7 9.06 18.11 -15.65
CA GLY A 7 10.46 18.53 -15.90
C GLY A 7 11.59 17.62 -15.42
N TYR A 8 11.31 16.46 -14.83
CA TYR A 8 12.33 15.46 -14.45
C TYR A 8 12.09 14.06 -15.03
N GLU A 9 11.04 13.92 -15.84
CA GLU A 9 10.62 12.66 -16.40
C GLU A 9 11.52 12.27 -17.58
N PRO A 10 12.14 11.08 -17.56
CA PRO A 10 12.87 10.59 -18.72
C PRO A 10 11.89 10.26 -19.85
N ASP A 11 12.27 10.63 -21.08
CA ASP A 11 11.43 10.46 -22.27
C ASP A 11 10.94 9.01 -22.42
N GLY A 12 9.61 8.81 -22.34
CA GLY A 12 8.96 7.54 -22.64
C GLY A 12 8.50 6.70 -21.45
N GLU A 13 8.93 6.98 -20.21
CA GLU A 13 8.53 6.16 -19.06
C GLU A 13 7.08 6.40 -18.58
N ASP A 14 6.53 7.60 -18.76
CA ASP A 14 5.14 7.89 -18.35
C ASP A 14 4.11 7.05 -19.12
N LYS A 15 4.43 6.69 -20.38
CA LYS A 15 3.57 5.80 -21.18
C LYS A 15 3.47 4.41 -20.57
N SER A 16 4.49 3.93 -19.86
CA SER A 16 4.50 2.62 -19.20
C SER A 16 3.70 2.63 -17.90
N TYR A 17 3.81 3.71 -17.11
CA TYR A 17 3.24 3.90 -15.75
C TYR A 17 1.86 4.56 -15.71
N GLN A 18 0.94 4.12 -16.56
CA GLN A 18 -0.46 4.54 -16.41
C GLN A 18 -1.14 3.62 -15.40
N GLY A 19 -1.41 4.11 -14.19
CA GLY A 19 -2.00 3.31 -13.10
C GLY A 19 -3.34 2.63 -13.44
N TRP A 20 -4.10 3.20 -14.37
CA TRP A 20 -5.34 2.60 -14.90
C TRP A 20 -5.08 1.35 -15.75
N LYS A 21 -3.87 1.16 -16.30
CA LYS A 21 -3.53 -0.01 -17.11
C LYS A 21 -3.48 -1.30 -16.31
N HIS A 22 -3.36 -1.24 -14.97
CA HIS A 22 -3.51 -2.41 -14.10
C HIS A 22 -4.94 -2.96 -14.10
N LEU A 23 -5.92 -2.25 -14.67
CA LEU A 23 -7.29 -2.73 -14.84
C LEU A 23 -7.45 -3.59 -16.11
N ILE A 24 -6.44 -3.65 -16.98
CA ILE A 24 -6.50 -4.42 -18.22
C ILE A 24 -6.07 -5.87 -17.93
N PRO A 25 -6.91 -6.88 -18.21
CA PRO A 25 -6.66 -8.27 -17.82
C PRO A 25 -5.45 -8.91 -18.50
N PHE A 26 -5.21 -8.61 -19.78
CA PHE A 26 -4.13 -9.19 -20.57
C PHE A 26 -3.22 -8.08 -21.12
N ARG A 27 -1.92 -8.15 -20.79
CA ARG A 27 -0.91 -7.20 -21.26
C ARG A 27 0.31 -7.94 -21.77
N SER A 28 0.90 -7.42 -22.83
CA SER A 28 2.15 -7.93 -23.39
C SER A 28 3.31 -7.56 -22.45
N ASP A 29 4.21 -8.51 -22.23
CA ASP A 29 5.42 -8.31 -21.43
C ASP A 29 6.31 -7.22 -22.04
N SER A 30 7.04 -6.52 -21.16
CA SER A 30 8.03 -5.54 -21.62
C SER A 30 9.12 -6.22 -22.44
N LYS A 31 9.56 -5.55 -23.51
CA LYS A 31 10.71 -6.00 -24.31
C LYS A 31 12.03 -5.89 -23.53
N ASN A 32 12.10 -5.04 -22.51
CA ASN A 32 13.29 -4.90 -21.68
C ASN A 32 13.24 -5.90 -20.50
N PRO A 33 14.17 -6.88 -20.42
CA PRO A 33 14.17 -7.93 -19.40
C PRO A 33 14.35 -7.42 -17.96
N LYS A 34 14.93 -6.22 -17.79
CA LYS A 34 15.10 -5.57 -16.47
C LYS A 34 13.86 -4.83 -15.99
N THR A 35 12.82 -4.69 -16.82
CA THR A 35 11.57 -4.03 -16.42
C THR A 35 10.90 -4.82 -15.31
N LEU A 36 10.54 -4.16 -14.20
CA LEU A 36 9.79 -4.79 -13.13
C LEU A 36 8.44 -5.34 -13.64
N PRO A 37 8.19 -6.66 -13.58
CA PRO A 37 6.98 -7.27 -14.12
C PRO A 37 5.68 -6.74 -13.49
N LEU A 38 5.76 -6.21 -12.26
CA LEU A 38 4.67 -5.53 -11.58
C LEU A 38 4.04 -4.40 -12.42
N ILE A 39 4.84 -3.70 -13.23
CA ILE A 39 4.39 -2.55 -14.04
C ILE A 39 3.50 -3.02 -15.20
N THR A 40 3.82 -4.19 -15.75
CA THR A 40 3.08 -4.80 -16.86
C THR A 40 2.05 -5.81 -16.39
N ALA A 41 2.02 -6.17 -15.11
CA ALA A 41 1.08 -7.11 -14.54
C ALA A 41 -0.37 -6.64 -14.68
N GLY A 42 -1.22 -7.55 -15.18
CA GLY A 42 -2.67 -7.42 -15.09
C GLY A 42 -3.18 -7.57 -13.65
N PRO A 43 -4.48 -7.33 -13.40
CA PRO A 43 -5.05 -7.24 -12.05
C PRO A 43 -4.91 -8.56 -11.27
N LEU A 44 -5.11 -9.70 -11.94
CA LEU A 44 -4.97 -11.01 -11.30
C LEU A 44 -3.52 -11.31 -10.93
N SER A 45 -2.57 -11.07 -11.85
CA SER A 45 -1.15 -11.27 -11.59
C SER A 45 -0.64 -10.36 -10.47
N TYR A 46 -1.11 -9.10 -10.45
CA TYR A 46 -0.83 -8.14 -9.39
C TYR A 46 -1.36 -8.65 -8.04
N ALA A 47 -2.62 -9.07 -7.97
CA ALA A 47 -3.26 -9.52 -6.73
C ALA A 47 -2.62 -10.80 -6.18
N THR A 48 -2.39 -11.80 -7.03
CA THR A 48 -1.86 -13.11 -6.59
C THR A 48 -0.34 -13.12 -6.40
N GLY A 49 0.37 -12.06 -6.79
CA GLY A 49 1.83 -12.01 -6.72
C GLY A 49 2.54 -12.92 -7.71
N VAL A 50 1.83 -13.49 -8.69
CA VAL A 50 2.40 -14.42 -9.70
C VAL A 50 3.55 -13.80 -10.49
N TRP A 51 3.59 -12.48 -10.61
CA TRP A 51 4.69 -11.75 -11.24
C TRP A 51 6.06 -11.97 -10.56
N LEU A 52 6.10 -12.41 -9.29
CA LEU A 52 7.33 -12.75 -8.57
C LEU A 52 7.84 -14.17 -8.84
N ASN A 53 7.01 -15.06 -9.38
CA ASN A 53 7.34 -16.49 -9.49
C ASN A 53 8.66 -16.73 -10.23
N LYS A 54 8.94 -15.98 -11.30
CA LYS A 54 10.20 -16.11 -12.06
C LYS A 54 11.42 -15.90 -11.16
N LEU A 55 11.40 -14.87 -10.34
CA LEU A 55 12.49 -14.53 -9.42
C LEU A 55 12.62 -15.57 -8.30
N ILE A 56 11.49 -16.02 -7.73
CA ILE A 56 11.46 -17.06 -6.68
C ILE A 56 12.01 -18.39 -7.20
N PHE A 57 11.60 -18.82 -8.39
CA PHE A 57 12.12 -20.05 -8.97
C PHE A 57 13.60 -19.95 -9.35
N GLN A 58 14.08 -18.77 -9.73
CA GLN A 58 15.49 -18.51 -9.97
C GLN A 58 16.29 -18.59 -8.67
N SER A 59 15.82 -17.98 -7.58
CA SER A 59 16.49 -18.01 -6.27
C SER A 59 16.57 -19.41 -5.66
N ASN A 60 15.61 -20.28 -6.00
CA ASN A 60 15.64 -21.67 -5.55
C ASN A 60 16.69 -22.51 -6.29
N LYS A 61 17.11 -22.08 -7.48
CA LYS A 61 18.09 -22.80 -8.30
C LYS A 61 19.50 -22.23 -8.18
N ASN A 62 19.61 -20.91 -8.11
CA ASN A 62 20.86 -20.17 -8.09
C ASN A 62 20.82 -19.08 -7.02
N GLU A 63 21.98 -18.71 -6.50
CA GLU A 63 22.10 -17.50 -5.68
C GLU A 63 21.76 -16.26 -6.51
N LEU A 64 20.90 -15.39 -5.99
CA LEU A 64 20.51 -14.16 -6.68
C LEU A 64 21.62 -13.12 -6.57
N THR A 65 22.05 -12.59 -7.71
CA THR A 65 22.96 -11.45 -7.78
C THR A 65 22.20 -10.16 -8.09
N GLN A 66 22.85 -9.00 -7.96
CA GLN A 66 22.23 -7.71 -8.34
C GLN A 66 21.83 -7.67 -9.83
N ASP A 67 22.53 -8.41 -10.68
CA ASP A 67 22.24 -8.50 -12.11
C ASP A 67 20.96 -9.29 -12.42
N ASP A 68 20.48 -10.11 -11.49
CA ASP A 68 19.23 -10.86 -11.64
C ASP A 68 17.99 -10.03 -11.24
N LEU A 69 18.20 -8.93 -10.53
CA LEU A 69 17.12 -8.09 -10.03
C LEU A 69 16.59 -7.13 -11.10
N TYR A 70 15.29 -6.83 -10.99
CA TYR A 70 14.62 -5.83 -11.81
C TYR A 70 15.03 -4.42 -11.43
N ASP A 71 15.03 -3.53 -12.42
CA ASP A 71 15.28 -2.11 -12.19
C ASP A 71 14.14 -1.49 -11.41
N THR A 72 14.50 -0.56 -10.51
CA THR A 72 13.52 0.19 -9.74
C THR A 72 12.77 1.14 -10.67
N PRO A 73 11.43 1.15 -10.63
CA PRO A 73 10.63 2.20 -11.25
C PRO A 73 11.17 3.61 -11.03
N TRP A 74 11.25 4.43 -12.08
CA TRP A 74 11.58 5.85 -11.96
C TRP A 74 10.75 6.57 -10.88
N ARG A 75 9.44 6.31 -10.85
CA ARG A 75 8.52 6.88 -9.85
C ARG A 75 8.81 6.42 -8.41
N ASP A 76 9.53 5.33 -8.26
CA ASP A 76 9.93 4.76 -6.95
C ASP A 76 11.40 5.06 -6.63
N SER A 77 12.14 5.65 -7.58
CA SER A 77 13.51 6.07 -7.38
C SER A 77 13.63 7.17 -6.32
N ALA A 78 14.74 7.15 -5.58
CA ALA A 78 15.00 8.15 -4.54
C ALA A 78 15.15 9.57 -5.13
N SER A 79 15.77 9.71 -6.31
CA SER A 79 15.95 11.00 -6.98
C SER A 79 14.63 11.66 -7.37
N CYS A 80 13.71 10.91 -8.00
CA CYS A 80 12.38 11.40 -8.32
C CYS A 80 11.62 11.86 -7.07
N ASN A 81 11.59 11.01 -6.03
CA ASN A 81 10.86 11.30 -4.81
C ASN A 81 11.48 12.44 -3.99
N MET A 82 12.81 12.61 -4.05
CA MET A 82 13.53 13.73 -3.45
C MET A 82 13.11 15.04 -4.12
N ASN A 83 13.20 15.12 -5.45
CA ASN A 83 12.83 16.33 -6.19
C ASN A 83 11.37 16.70 -5.96
N MET A 84 10.48 15.70 -5.90
CA MET A 84 9.08 15.91 -5.57
C MET A 84 8.90 16.47 -4.16
N PHE A 85 9.60 15.91 -3.17
CA PHE A 85 9.54 16.39 -1.79
C PHE A 85 10.09 17.82 -1.66
N GLU A 86 11.23 18.13 -2.29
CA GLU A 86 11.82 19.47 -2.30
C GLU A 86 10.83 20.51 -2.85
N ARG A 87 10.14 20.23 -3.95
CA ARG A 87 9.11 21.13 -4.51
C ARG A 87 7.95 21.36 -3.54
N ILE A 88 7.48 20.31 -2.87
CA ILE A 88 6.40 20.42 -1.88
C ILE A 88 6.88 21.21 -0.65
N TRP A 89 8.14 21.03 -0.26
CA TRP A 89 8.77 21.74 0.84
C TRP A 89 8.93 23.22 0.52
N ASP A 90 9.38 23.58 -0.69
CA ASP A 90 9.50 24.97 -1.13
C ASP A 90 8.13 25.67 -1.23
N ASP A 91 7.08 24.96 -1.66
CA ASP A 91 5.69 25.44 -1.60
C ASP A 91 5.21 25.64 -0.15
N GLU A 92 5.62 24.79 0.78
CA GLU A 92 5.28 24.93 2.21
C GLU A 92 5.98 26.15 2.83
N VAL A 93 7.27 26.30 2.57
CA VAL A 93 8.08 27.42 3.09
C VAL A 93 7.65 28.75 2.49
N SER A 94 7.32 28.80 1.20
CA SER A 94 6.84 30.03 0.56
C SER A 94 5.48 30.49 1.09
N ARG A 95 4.58 29.56 1.45
CA ARG A 95 3.25 29.89 1.97
C ARG A 95 3.23 30.28 3.44
N TYR A 96 3.99 29.58 4.28
CA TYR A 96 3.91 29.74 5.73
C TYR A 96 5.13 30.42 6.36
N GLY A 97 6.19 30.64 5.57
CA GLY A 97 7.49 31.07 6.08
C GLY A 97 8.25 29.93 6.76
N LYS A 98 9.56 30.11 6.96
CA LYS A 98 10.43 29.08 7.54
C LYS A 98 10.00 28.67 8.95
N GLU A 99 9.57 29.62 9.78
CA GLU A 99 9.23 29.38 11.19
C GLU A 99 7.94 28.56 11.38
N LYS A 100 6.95 28.73 10.49
CA LYS A 100 5.67 28.01 10.58
C LYS A 100 5.56 26.84 9.60
N SER A 101 6.60 26.59 8.80
CA SER A 101 6.65 25.45 7.89
C SER A 101 6.74 24.13 8.66
N SER A 102 6.02 23.11 8.21
CA SER A 102 5.97 21.80 8.90
C SER A 102 6.31 20.66 7.94
N VAL A 103 7.33 19.87 8.30
CA VAL A 103 7.70 18.67 7.55
C VAL A 103 6.56 17.65 7.55
N VAL A 104 5.82 17.53 8.65
CA VAL A 104 4.65 16.64 8.76
C VAL A 104 3.59 17.04 7.73
N ARG A 105 3.34 18.34 7.55
CA ARG A 105 2.38 18.82 6.54
C ARG A 105 2.87 18.57 5.11
N ALA A 106 4.16 18.76 4.84
CA ALA A 106 4.76 18.44 3.55
C ALA A 106 4.68 16.93 3.23
N VAL A 107 5.00 16.07 4.20
CA VAL A 107 4.84 14.61 4.09
C VAL A 107 3.38 14.24 3.86
N TYR A 108 2.45 14.84 4.60
CA TYR A 108 1.01 14.63 4.39
C TYR A 108 0.59 14.98 2.95
N LYS A 109 1.03 16.12 2.41
CA LYS A 109 0.77 16.50 1.01
C LYS A 109 1.28 15.44 0.02
N LEU A 110 2.42 14.81 0.29
CA LEU A 110 3.01 13.77 -0.55
C LEU A 110 2.21 12.46 -0.53
N ILE A 111 1.71 12.05 0.65
CA ILE A 111 0.92 10.81 0.80
C ILE A 111 -0.57 10.99 0.52
N ARG A 112 -1.09 12.23 0.56
CA ARG A 112 -2.52 12.57 0.45
C ARG A 112 -3.30 11.79 -0.62
N PRO A 113 -2.88 11.72 -1.90
CA PRO A 113 -3.66 10.99 -2.91
C PRO A 113 -3.74 9.49 -2.62
N ARG A 114 -2.68 8.89 -2.07
CA ARG A 114 -2.65 7.46 -1.71
C ARG A 114 -3.45 7.18 -0.45
N PHE A 115 -3.44 8.13 0.48
CA PHE A 115 -4.27 8.07 1.68
C PHE A 115 -5.76 7.96 1.34
N PHE A 116 -6.27 8.76 0.39
CA PHE A 116 -7.68 8.67 -0.03
C PHE A 116 -8.00 7.36 -0.75
N VAL A 117 -7.09 6.86 -1.60
CA VAL A 117 -7.26 5.55 -2.26
C VAL A 117 -7.32 4.44 -1.21
N ALA A 118 -6.41 4.44 -0.24
CA ALA A 118 -6.40 3.43 0.81
C ALA A 118 -7.63 3.55 1.74
N ALA A 119 -8.04 4.77 2.12
CA ALA A 119 -9.26 4.99 2.90
C ALA A 119 -10.50 4.43 2.19
N PHE A 120 -10.61 4.67 0.88
CA PHE A 120 -11.67 4.10 0.06
C PHE A 120 -11.63 2.57 0.10
N LEU A 121 -10.48 1.94 -0.17
CA LEU A 121 -10.33 0.49 -0.14
C LEU A 121 -10.63 -0.12 1.24
N ILE A 122 -10.28 0.57 2.32
CA ILE A 122 -10.59 0.14 3.70
C ILE A 122 -12.10 0.11 3.93
N ILE A 123 -12.86 1.10 3.42
CA ILE A 123 -14.32 1.08 3.51
C ILE A 123 -14.89 -0.16 2.79
N PHE A 124 -14.39 -0.49 1.59
CA PHE A 124 -14.81 -1.71 0.88
C PHE A 124 -14.45 -2.97 1.66
N LEU A 125 -13.25 -3.04 2.23
CA LEU A 125 -12.83 -4.17 3.07
C LEU A 125 -13.74 -4.32 4.29
N SER A 126 -14.13 -3.23 4.96
CA SER A 126 -15.06 -3.27 6.08
C SER A 126 -16.45 -3.78 5.67
N LEU A 127 -17.00 -3.29 4.55
CA LEU A 127 -18.28 -3.79 4.02
C LEU A 127 -18.19 -5.30 3.69
N TYR A 128 -17.10 -5.71 3.06
CA TYR A 128 -16.83 -7.10 2.71
C TYR A 128 -16.79 -8.01 3.94
N ALA A 129 -16.14 -7.54 5.01
CA ALA A 129 -16.04 -8.25 6.28
C ALA A 129 -17.38 -8.39 7.02
N VAL A 130 -18.31 -7.44 6.84
CA VAL A 130 -19.65 -7.48 7.46
C VAL A 130 -20.61 -8.35 6.66
N ILE A 131 -20.65 -8.18 5.33
CA ILE A 131 -21.59 -8.89 4.45
C ILE A 131 -21.31 -10.39 4.45
N GLY A 132 -20.02 -10.77 4.49
CA GLY A 132 -19.58 -12.17 4.43
C GLY A 132 -20.27 -13.05 5.48
N PRO A 133 -19.99 -12.87 6.78
CA PRO A 133 -20.60 -13.68 7.83
C PRO A 133 -22.13 -13.57 7.85
N ALA A 134 -22.71 -12.39 7.62
CA ALA A 134 -24.16 -12.19 7.68
C ALA A 134 -24.90 -13.01 6.62
N TYR A 135 -24.43 -12.98 5.37
CA TYR A 135 -25.07 -13.69 4.27
C TYR A 135 -24.67 -15.18 4.25
N PHE A 136 -23.37 -15.47 4.39
CA PHE A 136 -22.89 -16.82 4.21
C PHE A 136 -23.18 -17.75 5.40
N LEU A 137 -23.23 -17.24 6.63
CA LEU A 137 -23.55 -18.10 7.77
C LEU A 137 -25.02 -18.54 7.72
N GLN A 138 -25.93 -17.60 7.47
CA GLN A 138 -27.36 -17.89 7.43
C GLN A 138 -27.73 -18.85 6.29
N THR A 139 -27.11 -18.68 5.13
CA THR A 139 -27.38 -19.54 3.97
C THR A 139 -26.79 -20.94 4.18
N LEU A 140 -25.62 -21.06 4.81
CA LEU A 140 -25.01 -22.35 5.13
C LEU A 140 -25.88 -23.15 6.10
N LEU A 141 -26.43 -22.50 7.13
CA LEU A 141 -27.35 -23.14 8.09
C LEU A 141 -28.60 -23.67 7.39
N LYS A 142 -29.26 -22.85 6.55
CA LYS A 142 -30.44 -23.27 5.78
C LYS A 142 -30.15 -24.44 4.83
N LEU A 143 -29.01 -24.42 4.14
CA LEU A 143 -28.58 -25.50 3.24
C LEU A 143 -28.26 -26.81 3.97
N ASN A 144 -27.92 -26.74 5.26
CA ASN A 144 -27.62 -27.91 6.07
C ASN A 144 -28.88 -28.52 6.72
N GLU A 145 -29.87 -27.68 7.04
CA GLU A 145 -31.16 -28.11 7.61
C GLU A 145 -32.07 -28.77 6.56
N ASP A 146 -31.95 -28.43 5.28
CA ASP A 146 -32.78 -28.99 4.21
C ASP A 146 -32.18 -30.29 3.62
N PRO A 147 -32.81 -31.46 3.87
CA PRO A 147 -32.34 -32.76 3.37
C PRO A 147 -32.53 -32.96 1.86
N GLU A 148 -33.37 -32.17 1.20
CA GLU A 148 -33.60 -32.27 -0.25
C GLU A 148 -32.54 -31.54 -1.08
N THR A 149 -31.67 -30.76 -0.43
CA THR A 149 -30.62 -30.01 -1.11
C THR A 149 -29.56 -30.94 -1.69
N GLY A 150 -29.50 -31.01 -3.03
CA GLY A 150 -28.50 -31.78 -3.75
C GLY A 150 -27.06 -31.40 -3.40
N VAL A 151 -26.18 -32.40 -3.27
CA VAL A 151 -24.76 -32.25 -2.89
C VAL A 151 -24.01 -31.23 -3.78
N GLY A 152 -24.36 -31.17 -5.07
CA GLY A 152 -23.76 -30.21 -6.01
C GLY A 152 -23.96 -28.75 -5.61
N ILE A 153 -25.13 -28.40 -5.04
CA ILE A 153 -25.43 -27.04 -4.57
C ILE A 153 -24.57 -26.71 -3.35
N LYS A 154 -24.41 -27.67 -2.43
CA LYS A 154 -23.55 -27.50 -1.24
C LYS A 154 -22.09 -27.28 -1.62
N ILE A 155 -21.57 -28.03 -2.61
CA ILE A 155 -20.19 -27.85 -3.12
C ILE A 155 -20.03 -26.48 -3.78
N LEU A 156 -20.95 -26.09 -4.68
CA LEU A 156 -20.91 -24.78 -5.33
C LEU A 156 -20.88 -23.65 -4.29
N TYR A 157 -21.69 -23.77 -3.25
CA TYR A 157 -21.74 -22.82 -2.15
C TYR A 157 -20.42 -22.70 -1.40
N ILE A 158 -19.76 -23.83 -1.09
CA ILE A 158 -18.43 -23.85 -0.47
C ILE A 158 -17.40 -23.16 -1.36
N ILE A 159 -17.45 -23.39 -2.68
CA ILE A 159 -16.57 -22.71 -3.64
C ILE A 159 -16.83 -21.19 -3.63
N CYS A 160 -18.10 -20.75 -3.64
CA CYS A 160 -18.45 -19.34 -3.54
C CYS A 160 -17.94 -18.72 -2.23
N LEU A 161 -18.05 -19.42 -1.11
CA LEU A 161 -17.51 -18.98 0.17
C LEU A 161 -15.98 -18.86 0.13
N ALA A 162 -15.27 -19.81 -0.49
CA ALA A 162 -13.82 -19.77 -0.63
C ALA A 162 -13.35 -18.61 -1.54
N VAL A 163 -14.06 -18.36 -2.64
CA VAL A 163 -13.82 -17.18 -3.50
C VAL A 163 -14.07 -15.90 -2.72
N TRP A 164 -15.13 -15.87 -1.91
CA TRP A 164 -15.43 -14.73 -1.05
C TRP A 164 -14.30 -14.49 -0.04
N THR A 165 -13.91 -15.48 0.77
CA THR A 165 -12.83 -15.27 1.75
C THR A 165 -11.52 -14.87 1.09
N ASN A 166 -11.21 -15.38 -0.11
CA ASN A 166 -10.04 -14.95 -0.87
C ASN A 166 -10.09 -13.46 -1.24
N GLY A 167 -11.25 -12.95 -1.66
CA GLY A 167 -11.42 -11.54 -2.04
C GLY A 167 -11.05 -10.55 -0.92
N ALA A 168 -11.38 -10.86 0.35
CA ALA A 168 -10.97 -10.05 1.50
C ALA A 168 -9.45 -9.97 1.63
N THR A 169 -8.78 -11.11 1.54
CA THR A 169 -7.32 -11.21 1.58
C THR A 169 -6.67 -10.42 0.46
N GLN A 170 -7.21 -10.48 -0.76
CA GLN A 170 -6.69 -9.70 -1.88
C GLN A 170 -6.83 -8.19 -1.66
N LEU A 171 -7.98 -7.72 -1.16
CA LEU A 171 -8.17 -6.30 -0.83
C LEU A 171 -7.16 -5.83 0.22
N GLN A 172 -6.93 -6.64 1.26
CA GLN A 172 -5.93 -6.34 2.29
C GLN A 172 -4.51 -6.27 1.71
N ASN A 173 -4.14 -7.19 0.82
CA ASN A 173 -2.84 -7.17 0.12
C ASN A 173 -2.66 -5.90 -0.73
N VAL A 174 -3.70 -5.45 -1.43
CA VAL A 174 -3.66 -4.21 -2.21
C VAL A 174 -3.46 -2.99 -1.30
N ILE A 175 -4.21 -2.90 -0.20
CA ILE A 175 -4.05 -1.81 0.79
C ILE A 175 -2.62 -1.81 1.35
N PHE A 176 -2.09 -2.98 1.69
CA PHE A 176 -0.71 -3.14 2.17
C PHE A 176 0.27 -2.66 1.12
N SER A 177 0.09 -3.06 -0.13
CA SER A 177 0.96 -2.66 -1.25
C SER A 177 0.98 -1.15 -1.46
N VAL A 178 -0.19 -0.48 -1.38
CA VAL A 178 -0.30 0.98 -1.44
C VAL A 178 0.48 1.64 -0.29
N GLY A 179 0.35 1.11 0.93
CA GLY A 179 1.07 1.60 2.10
C GLY A 179 2.59 1.43 2.01
N ASN A 180 3.06 0.27 1.56
CA ASN A 180 4.49 -0.02 1.37
C ASN A 180 5.09 0.94 0.34
N LEU A 181 4.45 1.10 -0.83
CA LEU A 181 4.93 2.02 -1.86
C LEU A 181 4.89 3.48 -1.39
N ALA A 182 3.88 3.88 -0.61
CA ALA A 182 3.83 5.24 -0.04
C ALA A 182 4.97 5.46 0.95
N GLY A 183 5.19 4.52 1.87
CA GLY A 183 6.26 4.56 2.85
C GLY A 183 7.65 4.62 2.20
N THR A 184 7.92 3.75 1.22
CA THR A 184 9.21 3.71 0.50
C THR A 184 9.50 5.02 -0.21
N ARG A 185 8.51 5.56 -0.93
CA ARG A 185 8.64 6.84 -1.65
C ARG A 185 8.94 8.00 -0.70
N VAL A 186 8.23 8.08 0.43
CA VAL A 186 8.46 9.15 1.41
C VAL A 186 9.81 8.99 2.10
N ARG A 187 10.16 7.78 2.55
CA ARG A 187 11.46 7.50 3.15
C ARG A 187 12.59 7.90 2.19
N GLY A 188 12.55 7.42 0.95
CA GLY A 188 13.54 7.77 -0.07
C GLY A 188 13.61 9.27 -0.31
N GLY A 189 12.47 9.93 -0.54
CA GLY A 189 12.44 11.35 -0.88
C GLY A 189 12.90 12.27 0.26
N VAL A 190 12.38 12.07 1.47
CA VAL A 190 12.72 12.91 2.64
C VAL A 190 14.18 12.75 3.00
N PHE A 191 14.68 11.52 3.09
CA PHE A 191 16.05 11.28 3.55
C PHE A 191 17.10 11.66 2.50
N SER A 192 16.82 11.44 1.21
CA SER A 192 17.70 11.96 0.16
C SER A 192 17.78 13.48 0.18
N ALA A 193 16.67 14.19 0.42
CA ALA A 193 16.66 15.65 0.54
C ALA A 193 17.46 16.13 1.78
N VAL A 194 17.27 15.49 2.93
CA VAL A 194 18.03 15.79 4.15
C VAL A 194 19.53 15.57 3.94
N PHE A 195 19.90 14.43 3.35
CA PHE A 195 21.30 14.09 3.06
C PHE A 195 21.95 15.10 2.12
N LYS A 196 21.26 15.46 1.01
CA LYS A 196 21.70 16.51 0.07
C LYS A 196 21.87 17.86 0.76
N LYS A 197 20.98 18.23 1.68
CA LYS A 197 21.06 19.48 2.44
C LYS A 197 22.28 19.51 3.36
N ILE A 198 22.54 18.42 4.07
CA ILE A 198 23.66 18.30 5.01
C ILE A 198 25.01 18.37 4.27
N LEU A 199 25.13 17.65 3.16
CA LEU A 199 26.33 17.68 2.32
C LEU A 199 26.58 19.07 1.71
N SER A 200 25.53 19.72 1.19
CA SER A 200 25.67 21.04 0.55
C SER A 200 25.98 22.17 1.53
N GLN A 201 25.45 22.11 2.76
CA GLN A 201 25.66 23.16 3.77
C GLN A 201 26.88 22.95 4.66
N ARG A 202 27.71 21.91 4.42
CA ARG A 202 28.87 21.54 5.27
C ARG A 202 28.55 21.66 6.76
N ILE A 203 27.39 21.14 7.17
CA ILE A 203 26.94 21.18 8.57
C ILE A 203 27.90 20.30 9.38
N GLN A 204 28.95 20.91 9.93
CA GLN A 204 29.96 20.23 10.75
C GLN A 204 29.43 19.84 12.15
N SER A 205 28.19 20.24 12.48
CA SER A 205 27.61 19.99 13.80
C SER A 205 27.03 18.59 13.98
N LYS A 206 26.90 17.79 12.91
CA LYS A 206 26.40 16.41 12.98
C LYS A 206 27.48 15.42 12.55
N SER A 207 27.74 14.44 13.41
CA SER A 207 28.69 13.37 13.10
C SER A 207 28.14 12.45 12.01
N ALA A 208 29.03 11.77 11.27
CA ALA A 208 28.64 10.76 10.31
C ALA A 208 27.79 9.64 10.96
N GLY A 209 28.08 9.29 12.22
CA GLY A 209 27.29 8.30 12.98
C GLY A 209 25.87 8.77 13.28
N GLU A 210 25.66 10.04 13.65
CA GLU A 210 24.33 10.59 13.84
C GLU A 210 23.51 10.61 12.55
N LEU A 211 24.17 10.90 11.42
CA LEU A 211 23.53 10.87 10.09
C LEU A 211 23.09 9.45 9.71
N ILE A 212 23.96 8.46 9.94
CA ILE A 212 23.65 7.05 9.70
C ILE A 212 22.48 6.63 10.58
N ASN A 213 22.50 6.98 11.87
CA ASN A 213 21.42 6.65 12.80
C ASN A 213 20.10 7.31 12.39
N LEU A 214 20.12 8.58 11.97
CA LEU A 214 18.95 9.29 11.45
C LEU A 214 18.36 8.53 10.25
N CYS A 215 19.16 8.19 9.24
CA CYS A 215 18.70 7.47 8.04
C CYS A 215 18.23 6.05 8.32
N ALA A 216 18.92 5.33 9.21
CA ALA A 216 18.62 3.94 9.51
C ALA A 216 17.38 3.82 10.43
N VAL A 217 17.40 4.51 11.57
CA VAL A 217 16.38 4.37 12.62
C VAL A 217 15.18 5.27 12.33
N ASP A 218 15.39 6.57 12.16
CA ASP A 218 14.26 7.49 11.94
C ASP A 218 13.64 7.29 10.55
N GLY A 219 14.46 6.89 9.57
CA GLY A 219 13.97 6.48 8.25
C GLY A 219 13.07 5.25 8.30
N GLN A 220 13.44 4.24 9.10
CA GLN A 220 12.60 3.08 9.32
C GLN A 220 11.32 3.44 10.09
N ARG A 221 11.40 4.26 11.13
CA ARG A 221 10.23 4.72 11.89
C ARG A 221 9.26 5.52 11.02
N LEU A 222 9.75 6.42 10.18
CA LEU A 222 8.93 7.19 9.24
C LEU A 222 8.22 6.26 8.25
N TYR A 223 8.94 5.28 7.70
CA TYR A 223 8.37 4.26 6.83
C TYR A 223 7.23 3.50 7.51
N LEU A 224 7.46 2.99 8.72
CA LEU A 224 6.46 2.25 9.49
C LEU A 224 5.26 3.14 9.87
N ALA A 225 5.50 4.40 10.24
CA ALA A 225 4.44 5.35 10.55
C ALA A 225 3.52 5.61 9.36
N ILE A 226 4.04 5.64 8.13
CA ILE A 226 3.24 5.82 6.91
C ILE A 226 2.51 4.53 6.55
N LEU A 227 3.22 3.40 6.59
CA LEU A 227 2.66 2.08 6.31
C LEU A 227 1.45 1.83 7.22
N TYR A 228 1.66 1.84 8.54
CA TYR A 228 0.61 1.55 9.51
C TYR A 228 -0.35 2.71 9.75
N GLY A 229 0.07 3.96 9.53
CA GLY A 229 -0.82 5.13 9.65
C GLY A 229 -1.97 5.08 8.65
N ILE A 230 -1.74 4.55 7.45
CA ILE A 230 -2.80 4.28 6.47
C ILE A 230 -3.77 3.21 6.98
N PHE A 231 -3.26 2.14 7.62
CA PHE A 231 -4.08 1.08 8.22
C PHE A 231 -4.85 1.53 9.47
N GLY A 232 -4.32 2.49 10.22
CA GLY A 232 -4.96 3.01 11.44
C GLY A 232 -6.37 3.58 11.19
N LEU A 233 -6.68 3.99 9.96
CA LEU A 233 -8.04 4.37 9.57
C LEU A 233 -9.05 3.22 9.73
N GLY A 234 -8.62 1.98 9.47
CA GLY A 234 -9.45 0.79 9.69
C GLY A 234 -9.80 0.59 11.15
N CYS A 235 -8.89 0.92 12.07
CA CYS A 235 -9.15 0.85 13.51
C CYS A 235 -10.26 1.83 13.93
N VAL A 236 -10.29 3.03 13.35
CA VAL A 236 -11.37 4.01 13.59
C VAL A 236 -12.72 3.44 13.15
N GLY A 237 -12.78 2.84 11.95
CA GLY A 237 -13.98 2.17 11.46
C GLY A 237 -14.44 1.02 12.38
N ALA A 238 -13.50 0.21 12.88
CA ALA A 238 -13.79 -0.88 13.81
C ALA A 238 -14.37 -0.37 15.14
N VAL A 239 -13.87 0.75 15.68
CA VAL A 239 -14.42 1.38 16.88
C VAL A 239 -15.88 1.82 16.65
N PHE A 240 -16.17 2.49 15.54
CA PHE A 240 -17.55 2.87 15.20
C PHE A 240 -18.47 1.66 15.01
N GLY A 241 -17.99 0.61 14.33
CA GLY A 241 -18.72 -0.64 14.18
C GLY A 241 -18.99 -1.36 15.51
N GLY A 242 -18.03 -1.34 16.42
CA GLY A 242 -18.19 -1.85 17.78
C GLY A 242 -19.24 -1.08 18.57
N LEU A 243 -19.18 0.26 18.56
CA LEU A 243 -20.18 1.11 19.21
C LEU A 243 -21.59 0.89 18.64
N TYR A 244 -21.71 0.77 17.33
CA TYR A 244 -22.99 0.46 16.67
C TYR A 244 -23.52 -0.92 17.06
N SER A 245 -22.64 -1.92 17.17
CA SER A 245 -23.02 -3.26 17.62
C SER A 245 -23.51 -3.26 19.07
N VAL A 246 -22.87 -2.50 19.97
CA VAL A 246 -23.32 -2.30 21.36
C VAL A 246 -24.71 -1.65 21.40
N TYR A 247 -24.96 -0.66 20.53
CA TYR A 247 -26.27 -0.03 20.43
C TYR A 247 -27.37 -1.01 19.98
N LEU A 248 -27.08 -1.90 19.04
CA LEU A 248 -28.04 -2.87 18.48
C LEU A 248 -28.30 -4.09 19.36
N LEU A 249 -27.23 -4.72 19.85
CA LEU A 249 -27.28 -6.01 20.55
C LEU A 249 -27.23 -5.84 22.09
N GLY A 250 -27.03 -4.61 22.56
CA GLY A 250 -26.98 -4.28 23.98
C GLY A 250 -25.60 -4.42 24.62
N PRO A 251 -25.51 -4.24 25.96
CA PRO A 251 -24.26 -4.09 26.69
C PRO A 251 -23.43 -5.37 26.83
N TRP A 252 -23.87 -6.50 26.27
CA TRP A 252 -23.15 -7.79 26.32
C TRP A 252 -22.08 -7.93 25.22
N VAL A 253 -22.14 -7.10 24.17
CA VAL A 253 -21.17 -7.11 23.06
C VAL A 253 -19.71 -6.95 23.52
N PRO A 254 -19.35 -6.06 24.45
CA PRO A 254 -17.97 -5.94 24.94
C PRO A 254 -17.48 -7.21 25.64
N VAL A 255 -18.35 -7.94 26.33
CA VAL A 255 -18.00 -9.21 26.98
C VAL A 255 -17.64 -10.27 25.92
N ALA A 256 -18.42 -10.36 24.85
CA ALA A 256 -18.13 -11.24 23.72
C ALA A 256 -16.83 -10.84 23.00
N LEU A 257 -16.59 -9.54 22.81
CA LEU A 257 -15.35 -9.03 22.20
C LEU A 257 -14.10 -9.27 23.06
N SER A 258 -14.23 -9.28 24.40
CA SER A 258 -13.12 -9.55 25.33
C SER A 258 -12.73 -11.02 25.44
N SER A 259 -13.51 -11.92 24.83
CA SER A 259 -13.29 -13.37 24.87
C SER A 259 -12.46 -13.88 23.67
N PHE A 260 -12.06 -12.99 22.76
CA PHE A 260 -11.19 -13.24 21.60
C PHE A 260 -9.84 -12.54 21.78
#